data_AF-A0A6M3ISJ7-F1
#
_entry.id   AF-A0A6M3ISJ7-F1
#
_cell.length_a   1.000
_cell.length_b   1.000
_cell.length_c   1.000
_cell.angle_alpha   90.00
_cell.angle_beta   90.00
_cell.angle_gamma   90.00
#
_symmetry.space_group_name_H-M   'P 1'
#
loop_
_entity.id
_entity.type
_entity.pdbx_description
1 polymer ?
#
loop_
_entity_poly.entity_id
_entity_poly.type
_entity_poly.pdbx_seq_one_letter_code
_entity_poly.pdbx_strand_id
1 'polypeptide(L)'
;MGFSVIEHEIRQIWAPVNFIDTTDTLYEGQIVASSIAAGQPAGEGLIPINAAAGHSDTTGRAVPFGVVLAGNDAEPTYNSTYKGMSIASVGTQAAQLARNFRGAEGMYAKGDPMALAKVSVIGTMTVLKGPIFLAAYGTACTVYTNTTASSSGDTITTTAVAQTPVTYNTTWYCRTGANKGLYRVAYSTSTTSHTFYIHFPYAIAVGDTFVPVFLRVGTCLGQFDAESTFIEQQPATGTNDYSLDVLEINLEKAGEEYAIFKFNADQFGAMRA
;
A
#
# COMPACT_ATOMS: atom_id res chain seq x y z
N MET A 1 8.95 1.66 -8.03
CA MET A 1 9.54 1.21 -6.75
C MET A 1 8.42 1.18 -5.74
N GLY A 2 8.33 0.12 -4.92
CA GLY A 2 7.24 -0.09 -3.96
C GLY A 2 7.33 0.84 -2.75
N PHE A 3 6.90 0.37 -1.58
CA PHE A 3 7.01 1.12 -0.34
C PHE A 3 8.46 1.36 0.07
N SER A 4 8.70 2.46 0.78
CA SER A 4 10.00 2.75 1.41
C SER A 4 9.80 3.41 2.76
N VAL A 5 10.72 3.12 3.70
CA VAL A 5 10.80 3.83 4.97
C VAL A 5 11.51 5.15 4.74
N ILE A 6 10.89 6.26 5.13
CA ILE A 6 11.47 7.61 4.96
C ILE A 6 11.85 8.24 6.29
N GLU A 7 11.22 7.84 7.40
CA GLU A 7 11.55 8.33 8.75
C GLU A 7 11.37 7.23 9.80
N HIS A 8 12.14 7.31 10.88
CA HIS A 8 12.03 6.44 12.05
C HIS A 8 12.14 4.93 11.73
N GLU A 9 13.08 4.56 10.85
CA GLU A 9 13.53 3.16 10.72
C GLU A 9 14.08 2.69 12.07
N ILE A 10 13.59 1.54 12.57
CA ILE A 10 14.06 0.97 13.85
C ILE A 10 15.45 0.37 13.66
N ARG A 11 15.58 -0.53 12.69
CA ARG A 11 16.83 -1.17 12.25
C ARG A 11 16.60 -1.99 10.99
N GLN A 12 17.68 -2.38 10.33
CA GLN A 12 17.65 -3.38 9.26
C GLN A 12 18.07 -4.74 9.79
N ILE A 13 17.33 -5.79 9.44
CA ILE A 13 17.68 -7.18 9.79
C ILE A 13 17.50 -8.10 8.59
N TRP A 14 18.20 -9.24 8.64
CA TRP A 14 17.89 -10.39 7.81
C TRP A 14 16.90 -11.29 8.56
N ALA A 15 15.83 -11.70 7.86
CA ALA A 15 14.83 -12.61 8.39
C ALA A 15 14.44 -13.64 7.31
N PRO A 16 14.07 -14.87 7.73
CA PRO A 16 13.74 -15.93 6.79
C PRO A 16 12.49 -15.59 6.01
N VAL A 17 12.43 -15.98 4.75
CA VAL A 17 11.18 -16.08 4.00
C VAL A 17 10.43 -17.31 4.51
N ASN A 18 9.11 -17.24 4.67
CA ASN A 18 8.32 -18.34 5.24
C ASN A 18 8.55 -19.65 4.48
N PHE A 19 9.05 -20.67 5.17
CA PHE A 19 9.44 -21.94 4.57
C PHE A 19 8.29 -22.92 4.34
N ILE A 20 7.13 -22.70 4.97
CA ILE A 20 5.95 -23.57 4.81
C ILE A 20 5.22 -23.26 3.51
N ASP A 21 5.19 -21.98 3.12
CA ASP A 21 4.74 -21.61 1.79
C ASP A 21 5.91 -21.70 0.81
N THR A 22 6.02 -22.86 0.16
CA THR A 22 7.12 -23.13 -0.78
C THR A 22 7.02 -22.33 -2.08
N THR A 23 5.96 -21.55 -2.25
CA THR A 23 5.69 -20.71 -3.44
C THR A 23 5.79 -19.23 -3.15
N ASP A 24 5.78 -18.82 -1.88
CA ASP A 24 5.86 -17.41 -1.50
C ASP A 24 7.14 -16.77 -2.03
N THR A 25 6.95 -15.61 -2.66
CA THR A 25 8.02 -14.77 -3.19
C THR A 25 7.86 -13.38 -2.60
N LEU A 26 8.91 -12.89 -1.95
CA LEU A 26 8.94 -11.54 -1.44
C LEU A 26 9.57 -10.58 -2.45
N TYR A 27 9.07 -9.36 -2.51
CA TYR A 27 9.48 -8.32 -3.46
C TYR A 27 10.09 -7.11 -2.75
N GLU A 28 11.08 -6.47 -3.36
CA GLU A 28 11.60 -5.20 -2.89
C GLU A 28 10.49 -4.13 -2.82
N GLY A 29 10.41 -3.44 -1.68
CA GLY A 29 9.37 -2.46 -1.39
C GLY A 29 8.03 -3.08 -0.96
N GLN A 30 7.97 -4.38 -0.68
CA GLN A 30 6.80 -5.04 -0.14
C GLN A 30 6.70 -4.84 1.38
N ILE A 31 5.49 -4.58 1.89
CA ILE A 31 5.21 -4.61 3.33
C ILE A 31 4.97 -6.07 3.74
N VAL A 32 5.71 -6.53 4.75
CA VAL A 32 5.67 -7.91 5.23
C VAL A 32 5.20 -7.99 6.68
N ALA A 33 4.61 -9.12 7.03
CA ALA A 33 4.25 -9.52 8.39
C ALA A 33 5.12 -10.68 8.87
N SER A 34 5.15 -10.91 10.18
CA SER A 34 5.71 -12.14 10.75
C SER A 34 4.64 -13.24 10.74
N SER A 35 4.99 -14.41 10.21
CA SER A 35 4.12 -15.60 10.11
C SER A 35 3.62 -16.18 11.44
N ILE A 36 4.10 -15.66 12.59
CA ILE A 36 3.55 -16.01 13.92
C ILE A 36 2.21 -15.32 14.22
N ALA A 37 1.71 -14.43 13.34
CA ALA A 37 0.43 -13.78 13.51
C ALA A 37 -0.75 -14.76 13.30
N ALA A 38 -1.77 -14.67 14.15
CA ALA A 38 -2.97 -15.50 14.03
C ALA A 38 -3.68 -15.24 12.70
N GLY A 39 -3.94 -16.29 11.90
CA GLY A 39 -4.61 -16.18 10.59
C GLY A 39 -3.67 -16.26 9.39
N GLN A 40 -2.36 -16.30 9.61
CA GLN A 40 -1.35 -16.50 8.58
C GLN A 40 -0.93 -17.98 8.49
N PRO A 41 -0.40 -18.46 7.34
CA PRO A 41 0.08 -19.83 7.23
C PRO A 41 1.09 -20.10 8.35
N ALA A 42 0.84 -21.14 9.15
CA ALA A 42 1.77 -21.55 10.20
C ALA A 42 3.15 -21.76 9.57
N GLY A 43 4.19 -21.15 10.14
CA GLY A 43 5.55 -21.18 9.63
C GLY A 43 6.45 -20.22 10.41
N GLU A 44 7.76 -20.33 10.24
CA GLU A 44 8.68 -19.28 10.69
C GLU A 44 9.12 -18.49 9.47
N GLY A 45 9.13 -17.16 9.59
CA GLY A 45 9.58 -16.25 8.54
C GLY A 45 8.59 -15.17 8.16
N LEU A 46 8.97 -14.44 7.13
CA LEU A 46 8.25 -13.31 6.57
C LEU A 46 7.32 -13.75 5.47
N ILE A 47 6.17 -13.10 5.43
CA ILE A 47 5.14 -13.24 4.41
C ILE A 47 4.64 -11.83 4.03
N PRO A 48 4.04 -11.65 2.84
CA PRO A 48 3.34 -10.41 2.53
C PRO A 48 2.27 -10.12 3.59
N ILE A 49 2.07 -8.84 3.94
CA ILE A 49 0.93 -8.48 4.82
C ILE A 49 -0.42 -8.71 4.13
N ASN A 50 -0.41 -8.81 2.79
CA ASN A 50 -1.56 -8.97 1.91
C ASN A 50 -2.55 -7.80 1.94
N ALA A 51 -3.54 -7.83 1.06
CA ALA A 51 -4.71 -6.97 1.20
C ALA A 51 -5.42 -7.29 2.53
N ALA A 52 -5.83 -6.25 3.27
CA ALA A 52 -6.55 -6.37 4.53
C ALA A 52 -7.83 -7.21 4.36
N ALA A 53 -8.21 -7.93 5.43
CA ALA A 53 -9.47 -8.66 5.50
C ALA A 53 -10.29 -8.20 6.70
N GLY A 54 -11.52 -7.74 6.45
CA GLY A 54 -12.37 -7.08 7.43
C GLY A 54 -11.95 -5.63 7.69
N HIS A 55 -12.83 -4.89 8.36
CA HIS A 55 -12.57 -3.50 8.73
C HIS A 55 -11.38 -3.43 9.69
N SER A 56 -10.44 -2.52 9.44
CA SER A 56 -9.17 -2.43 10.17
C SER A 56 -8.46 -3.78 10.33
N ASP A 57 -8.50 -4.60 9.29
CA ASP A 57 -7.90 -5.92 9.19
C ASP A 57 -8.21 -6.85 10.39
N THR A 58 -9.44 -6.80 10.90
CA THR A 58 -9.91 -7.60 12.05
C THR A 58 -10.01 -9.10 11.76
N THR A 59 -10.16 -9.48 10.48
CA THR A 59 -10.19 -10.89 10.04
C THR A 59 -8.79 -11.40 9.72
N GLY A 60 -7.98 -10.63 8.98
CA GLY A 60 -6.62 -11.02 8.61
C GLY A 60 -5.62 -10.92 9.76
N ARG A 61 -5.83 -9.96 10.68
CA ARG A 61 -5.04 -9.74 11.91
C ARG A 61 -3.55 -9.66 11.65
N ALA A 62 -3.18 -9.13 10.49
CA ALA A 62 -1.80 -9.03 10.07
C ALA A 62 -1.11 -7.89 10.85
N VAL A 63 0.03 -8.24 11.45
CA VAL A 63 0.87 -7.29 12.18
C VAL A 63 2.04 -6.89 11.27
N PRO A 64 2.11 -5.62 10.82
CA PRO A 64 3.20 -5.16 9.98
C PRO A 64 4.55 -5.34 10.71
N PHE A 65 5.53 -5.90 10.02
CA PHE A 65 6.87 -6.14 10.56
C PHE A 65 7.93 -5.25 9.91
N GLY A 66 7.86 -5.09 8.58
CA GLY A 66 8.88 -4.35 7.87
C GLY A 66 8.58 -4.11 6.40
N VAL A 67 9.49 -3.42 5.74
CA VAL A 67 9.53 -3.26 4.28
C VAL A 67 10.76 -3.99 3.74
N VAL A 68 10.58 -4.83 2.72
CA VAL A 68 11.67 -5.59 2.09
C VAL A 68 12.61 -4.66 1.31
N LEU A 69 13.91 -4.81 1.54
CA LEU A 69 14.98 -4.02 0.92
C LEU A 69 15.82 -4.84 -0.05
N ALA A 70 16.07 -6.12 0.25
CA ALA A 70 16.95 -6.98 -0.54
C ALA A 70 16.70 -8.47 -0.22
N GLY A 71 17.21 -9.36 -1.08
CA GLY A 71 17.32 -10.80 -0.84
C GLY A 71 18.78 -11.20 -0.70
N ASN A 72 19.06 -12.39 -0.15
CA ASN A 72 20.42 -12.87 0.09
C ASN A 72 21.03 -13.69 -1.05
N ASP A 73 20.32 -13.84 -2.17
CA ASP A 73 20.82 -14.47 -3.39
C ASP A 73 22.07 -13.76 -3.91
N ALA A 74 23.08 -14.53 -4.30
CA ALA A 74 24.34 -14.01 -4.85
C ALA A 74 24.11 -13.22 -6.15
N GLU A 75 23.15 -13.67 -6.95
CA GLU A 75 22.66 -13.00 -8.16
C GLU A 75 21.19 -12.62 -7.91
N PRO A 76 20.89 -11.35 -7.63
CA PRO A 76 19.53 -10.90 -7.37
C PRO A 76 18.59 -11.22 -8.54
N THR A 77 17.47 -11.88 -8.25
CA THR A 77 16.43 -12.11 -9.26
C THR A 77 15.59 -10.85 -9.42
N TYR A 78 15.48 -10.33 -10.64
CA TYR A 78 14.64 -9.16 -10.93
C TYR A 78 13.21 -9.57 -11.27
N ASN A 79 12.24 -8.98 -10.58
CA ASN A 79 10.83 -9.12 -10.89
C ASN A 79 10.38 -8.00 -11.84
N SER A 80 9.90 -8.39 -13.02
CA SER A 80 9.47 -7.45 -14.06
C SER A 80 8.09 -6.84 -13.81
N THR A 81 7.27 -7.38 -12.91
CA THR A 81 5.97 -6.83 -12.52
C THR A 81 6.14 -5.67 -11.54
N TYR A 82 6.82 -5.92 -10.42
CA TYR A 82 7.02 -4.97 -9.31
C TYR A 82 8.29 -4.12 -9.44
N LYS A 83 9.06 -4.35 -10.52
CA LYS A 83 10.24 -3.57 -10.91
C LYS A 83 11.33 -3.49 -9.84
N GLY A 84 11.57 -4.59 -9.13
CA GLY A 84 12.54 -4.69 -8.04
C GLY A 84 13.08 -6.11 -7.88
N MET A 85 13.96 -6.30 -6.91
CA MET A 85 14.45 -7.63 -6.55
C MET A 85 13.31 -8.51 -6.01
N SER A 86 13.39 -9.82 -6.24
CA SER A 86 12.51 -10.80 -5.63
C SER A 86 13.28 -11.96 -5.01
N ILE A 87 12.76 -12.52 -3.93
CA ILE A 87 13.31 -13.70 -3.28
C ILE A 87 12.22 -14.71 -2.94
N ALA A 88 12.31 -15.91 -3.51
CA ALA A 88 11.38 -17.00 -3.26
C ALA A 88 11.77 -17.81 -2.02
N SER A 89 10.79 -18.42 -1.38
CA SER A 89 11.00 -19.46 -0.38
C SER A 89 11.59 -20.74 -0.98
N VAL A 90 12.08 -21.64 -0.12
CA VAL A 90 12.57 -22.98 -0.50
C VAL A 90 12.12 -24.03 0.52
N GLY A 91 11.26 -24.93 0.05
CA GLY A 91 10.62 -25.94 0.90
C GLY A 91 11.38 -27.25 1.11
N THR A 92 12.52 -27.45 0.44
CA THR A 92 13.29 -28.70 0.56
C THR A 92 14.75 -28.43 0.83
N GLN A 93 15.40 -29.32 1.58
CA GLN A 93 16.84 -29.26 1.85
C GLN A 93 17.67 -29.23 0.56
N ALA A 94 17.27 -30.03 -0.45
CA ALA A 94 17.95 -30.05 -1.74
C ALA A 94 17.88 -28.69 -2.46
N ALA A 95 16.72 -28.01 -2.41
CA ALA A 95 16.55 -26.69 -2.99
C ALA A 95 17.31 -25.60 -2.20
N GLN A 96 17.39 -25.71 -0.87
CA GLN A 96 18.22 -24.84 -0.05
C GLN A 96 19.70 -24.97 -0.44
N LEU A 97 20.23 -26.19 -0.52
CA LEU A 97 21.64 -26.43 -0.88
C LEU A 97 21.98 -26.03 -2.32
N ALA A 98 21.01 -26.01 -3.23
CA ALA A 98 21.23 -25.67 -4.64
C ALA A 98 21.35 -24.15 -4.88
N ARG A 99 20.97 -23.31 -3.93
CA ARG A 99 21.01 -21.86 -4.06
C ARG A 99 22.39 -21.28 -3.69
N ASN A 100 22.72 -20.14 -4.28
CA ASN A 100 24.01 -19.48 -4.12
C ASN A 100 23.83 -18.21 -3.27
N PHE A 101 24.39 -18.18 -2.07
CA PHE A 101 24.09 -17.16 -1.05
C PHE A 101 25.31 -16.36 -0.62
N ARG A 102 25.16 -15.04 -0.47
CA ARG A 102 26.28 -14.16 -0.08
C ARG A 102 25.92 -13.01 0.87
N GLY A 103 24.65 -12.66 1.03
CA GLY A 103 24.27 -11.37 1.62
C GLY A 103 24.01 -11.32 3.13
N ALA A 104 23.82 -12.46 3.80
CA ALA A 104 23.35 -12.48 5.18
C ALA A 104 24.41 -12.03 6.21
N GLU A 105 23.97 -11.25 7.20
CA GLU A 105 24.78 -10.75 8.32
C GLU A 105 23.96 -10.76 9.62
N GLY A 106 24.63 -10.74 10.78
CA GLY A 106 23.98 -10.73 12.10
C GLY A 106 23.78 -12.14 12.66
N MET A 107 22.52 -12.50 12.98
CA MET A 107 22.19 -13.82 13.55
C MET A 107 22.50 -14.96 12.57
N TYR A 108 22.36 -14.70 11.27
CA TYR A 108 22.60 -15.67 10.21
C TYR A 108 24.01 -15.53 9.67
N ALA A 109 24.71 -16.65 9.54
CA ALA A 109 26.05 -16.68 9.00
C ALA A 109 26.04 -16.37 7.50
N LYS A 110 27.09 -15.71 7.03
CA LYS A 110 27.28 -15.50 5.59
C LYS A 110 27.39 -16.85 4.88
N GLY A 111 26.52 -17.09 3.89
CA GLY A 111 26.46 -18.35 3.15
C GLY A 111 25.53 -19.41 3.75
N ASP A 112 24.76 -19.08 4.80
CA ASP A 112 23.64 -19.91 5.25
C ASP A 112 22.68 -20.18 4.07
N PRO A 113 22.35 -21.45 3.77
CA PRO A 113 21.55 -21.82 2.61
C PRO A 113 20.05 -21.50 2.73
N MET A 114 19.65 -20.74 3.75
CA MET A 114 18.27 -20.30 3.93
C MET A 114 17.95 -19.06 3.08
N ALA A 115 16.73 -18.99 2.55
CA ALA A 115 16.20 -17.80 1.89
C ALA A 115 15.96 -16.70 2.92
N LEU A 116 16.70 -15.58 2.81
CA LEU A 116 16.62 -14.46 3.74
C LEU A 116 16.29 -13.17 3.00
N ALA A 117 15.29 -12.43 3.50
CA ALA A 117 15.02 -11.07 3.08
C ALA A 117 15.63 -10.08 4.08
N LYS A 118 16.29 -9.04 3.56
CA LYS A 118 16.67 -7.88 4.35
C LYS A 118 15.45 -6.98 4.47
N VAL A 119 15.07 -6.64 5.68
CA VAL A 119 13.90 -5.80 5.95
C VAL A 119 14.28 -4.58 6.78
N SER A 120 13.67 -3.45 6.44
CA SER A 120 13.60 -2.28 7.29
C SER A 120 12.48 -2.50 8.30
N VAL A 121 12.82 -2.69 9.58
CA VAL A 121 11.84 -2.97 10.63
C VAL A 121 11.06 -1.69 10.94
N ILE A 122 9.74 -1.81 10.96
CA ILE A 122 8.82 -0.70 11.17
C ILE A 122 8.10 -0.83 12.52
N GLY A 123 7.66 0.31 13.06
CA GLY A 123 6.80 0.39 14.24
C GLY A 123 5.75 1.49 14.09
N THR A 124 5.09 1.81 15.19
CA THR A 124 3.97 2.80 15.23
C THR A 124 4.37 4.22 14.82
N MET A 125 5.65 4.54 14.86
CA MET A 125 6.19 5.86 14.50
C MET A 125 6.91 5.88 13.16
N THR A 126 7.07 4.73 12.51
CA THR A 126 7.78 4.63 11.24
C THR A 126 6.93 5.19 10.11
N VAL A 127 7.50 6.12 9.35
CA VAL A 127 6.81 6.77 8.23
C VAL A 127 7.22 6.11 6.93
N LEU A 128 6.22 5.73 6.16
CA LEU A 128 6.33 5.08 4.87
C LEU A 128 5.92 6.04 3.76
N LYS A 129 6.60 5.92 2.62
CA LYS A 129 6.14 6.45 1.34
C LYS A 129 5.73 5.27 0.46
N GLY A 130 4.54 5.33 -0.11
CA GLY A 130 4.01 4.30 -1.01
C GLY A 130 3.47 4.88 -2.30
N PRO A 131 3.73 4.25 -3.46
CA PRO A 131 3.07 4.63 -4.71
C PRO A 131 1.58 4.30 -4.65
N ILE A 132 0.76 5.07 -5.37
CA ILE A 132 -0.66 4.80 -5.55
C ILE A 132 -0.89 4.37 -7.00
N PHE A 133 -1.46 3.19 -7.20
CA PHE A 133 -1.81 2.69 -8.53
C PHE A 133 -3.26 2.21 -8.60
N LEU A 134 -3.76 2.08 -9.82
CA LEU A 134 -5.06 1.48 -10.10
C LEU A 134 -4.90 -0.01 -10.39
N ALA A 135 -5.31 -0.89 -9.47
CA ALA A 135 -5.48 -2.33 -9.64
C ALA A 135 -4.24 -3.16 -10.03
N ALA A 136 -3.19 -2.55 -10.59
CA ALA A 136 -1.98 -3.21 -11.03
C ALA A 136 -0.78 -2.26 -10.92
N TYR A 137 0.37 -2.83 -10.57
CA TYR A 137 1.60 -2.10 -10.35
C TYR A 137 2.00 -1.24 -11.57
N GLY A 138 2.29 0.04 -11.32
CA GLY A 138 2.69 1.00 -12.36
C GLY A 138 1.54 1.58 -13.18
N THR A 139 0.29 1.13 -12.96
CA THR A 139 -0.88 1.70 -13.64
C THR A 139 -1.27 3.02 -12.99
N ALA A 140 -1.19 4.10 -13.76
CA ALA A 140 -1.55 5.43 -13.28
C ALA A 140 -2.99 5.50 -12.75
N CYS A 141 -3.22 6.38 -11.78
CA CYS A 141 -4.54 6.62 -11.23
C CYS A 141 -5.55 7.02 -12.32
N THR A 142 -6.78 6.50 -12.25
CA THR A 142 -7.84 6.89 -13.18
C THR A 142 -8.23 8.35 -12.98
N VAL A 143 -8.31 9.08 -14.08
CA VAL A 143 -8.83 10.45 -14.17
C VAL A 143 -10.30 10.39 -14.58
N TYR A 144 -11.14 11.13 -13.88
CA TYR A 144 -12.57 11.26 -14.17
C TYR A 144 -12.87 12.66 -14.70
N THR A 145 -13.74 12.72 -15.71
CA THR A 145 -14.20 13.97 -16.28
C THR A 145 -15.53 14.37 -15.66
N ASN A 146 -15.64 15.63 -15.24
CA ASN A 146 -16.88 16.18 -14.75
C ASN A 146 -17.88 16.34 -15.91
N THR A 147 -19.07 15.77 -15.76
CA THR A 147 -20.14 15.75 -16.78
C THR A 147 -21.22 16.79 -16.54
N THR A 148 -21.24 17.44 -15.37
CA THR A 148 -22.28 18.40 -15.00
C THR A 148 -21.66 19.62 -14.33
N ALA A 149 -21.91 20.81 -14.85
CA ALA A 149 -21.39 22.04 -14.25
C ALA A 149 -21.93 22.25 -12.83
N SER A 150 -21.09 22.71 -11.90
CA SER A 150 -21.49 23.18 -10.58
C SER A 150 -21.05 24.63 -10.40
N SER A 151 -22.03 25.54 -10.30
CA SER A 151 -21.77 26.96 -10.05
C SER A 151 -21.33 27.24 -8.61
N SER A 152 -21.69 26.36 -7.67
CA SER A 152 -21.37 26.46 -6.24
C SER A 152 -20.05 25.80 -5.85
N GLY A 153 -19.45 25.01 -6.75
CA GLY A 153 -18.20 24.28 -6.51
C GLY A 153 -18.32 23.17 -5.46
N ASP A 154 -19.54 22.74 -5.16
CA ASP A 154 -19.87 21.78 -4.09
C ASP A 154 -19.94 20.32 -4.55
N THR A 155 -20.04 20.10 -5.86
CA THR A 155 -20.37 18.81 -6.44
C THR A 155 -19.60 18.58 -7.73
N ILE A 156 -19.01 17.39 -7.86
CA ILE A 156 -18.48 16.87 -9.12
C ILE A 156 -19.38 15.71 -9.54
N THR A 157 -19.82 15.68 -10.80
CA THR A 157 -20.58 14.55 -11.36
C THR A 157 -19.71 13.84 -12.38
N THR A 158 -19.49 12.54 -12.23
CA THR A 158 -18.62 11.73 -13.09
C THR A 158 -19.32 10.47 -13.58
N THR A 159 -18.67 9.72 -14.46
CA THR A 159 -18.97 8.28 -14.60
C THR A 159 -18.72 7.56 -13.27
N ALA A 160 -19.30 6.36 -13.11
CA ALA A 160 -19.16 5.59 -11.88
C ALA A 160 -17.68 5.31 -11.57
N VAL A 161 -17.24 5.67 -10.37
CA VAL A 161 -15.98 5.17 -9.80
C VAL A 161 -16.10 3.67 -9.49
N ALA A 162 -14.96 2.96 -9.43
CA ALA A 162 -14.93 1.50 -9.35
C ALA A 162 -15.57 0.94 -8.07
N GLN A 163 -15.43 1.67 -6.96
CA GLN A 163 -15.96 1.27 -5.65
C GLN A 163 -16.76 2.40 -5.03
N THR A 164 -17.70 2.07 -4.16
CA THR A 164 -18.47 3.08 -3.43
C THR A 164 -17.56 3.77 -2.40
N PRO A 165 -17.39 5.10 -2.46
CA PRO A 165 -16.58 5.82 -1.48
C PRO A 165 -17.15 5.71 -0.06
N VAL A 166 -16.25 5.67 0.92
CA VAL A 166 -16.61 5.90 2.33
C VAL A 166 -16.61 7.41 2.60
N THR A 167 -17.67 7.89 3.26
CA THR A 167 -17.80 9.30 3.65
C THR A 167 -16.56 9.78 4.41
N TYR A 168 -16.01 10.92 3.99
CA TYR A 168 -14.79 11.53 4.53
C TYR A 168 -13.52 10.69 4.35
N ASN A 169 -13.49 9.71 3.44
CA ASN A 169 -12.30 8.89 3.19
C ASN A 169 -11.72 9.06 1.78
N THR A 170 -12.32 9.88 0.93
CA THR A 170 -11.89 10.00 -0.47
C THR A 170 -11.43 11.41 -0.77
N THR A 171 -10.16 11.55 -1.12
CA THR A 171 -9.56 12.80 -1.57
C THR A 171 -9.65 12.90 -3.09
N TRP A 172 -10.16 14.02 -3.58
CA TRP A 172 -10.23 14.39 -4.98
C TRP A 172 -9.24 15.51 -5.26
N TYR A 173 -8.42 15.35 -6.31
CA TYR A 173 -7.54 16.39 -6.83
C TYR A 173 -8.00 16.87 -8.20
N CYS A 174 -8.07 18.18 -8.39
CA CYS A 174 -8.44 18.80 -9.65
C CYS A 174 -7.21 18.96 -10.57
N ARG A 175 -7.21 18.28 -11.73
CA ARG A 175 -6.10 18.25 -12.71
C ARG A 175 -6.18 19.35 -13.75
N THR A 176 -7.36 19.84 -14.07
CA THR A 176 -7.61 20.86 -15.10
C THR A 176 -8.63 21.91 -14.65
N GLY A 177 -8.92 22.90 -15.50
CA GLY A 177 -9.88 23.94 -15.19
C GLY A 177 -9.39 24.99 -14.20
N ALA A 178 -10.31 25.86 -13.77
CA ALA A 178 -10.01 26.99 -12.88
C ALA A 178 -9.60 26.56 -11.46
N ASN A 179 -9.99 25.36 -11.05
CA ASN A 179 -9.69 24.79 -9.74
C ASN A 179 -8.44 23.89 -9.74
N LYS A 180 -7.68 23.85 -10.83
CA LYS A 180 -6.48 23.00 -10.96
C LYS A 180 -5.53 23.19 -9.78
N GLY A 181 -5.02 22.08 -9.23
CA GLY A 181 -4.10 22.08 -8.09
C GLY A 181 -4.77 21.95 -6.74
N LEU A 182 -6.10 21.99 -6.67
CA LEU A 182 -6.83 21.94 -5.41
C LEU A 182 -7.26 20.52 -5.05
N TYR A 183 -7.10 20.19 -3.76
CA TYR A 183 -7.57 18.95 -3.14
C TYR A 183 -8.86 19.21 -2.36
N ARG A 184 -9.81 18.27 -2.37
CA ARG A 184 -10.99 18.24 -1.50
C ARG A 184 -11.32 16.83 -1.04
N VAL A 185 -11.86 16.70 0.16
CA VAL A 185 -12.32 15.40 0.69
C VAL A 185 -13.83 15.30 0.51
N ALA A 186 -14.27 14.26 -0.20
CA ALA A 186 -15.68 14.00 -0.43
C ALA A 186 -16.36 13.44 0.83
N TYR A 187 -17.63 13.77 1.03
CA TYR A 187 -18.46 13.20 2.10
C TYR A 187 -19.61 12.33 1.58
N SER A 188 -19.72 12.19 0.26
CA SER A 188 -20.72 11.36 -0.41
C SER A 188 -20.37 9.87 -0.38
N THR A 189 -21.40 9.01 -0.41
CA THR A 189 -21.31 7.56 -0.66
C THR A 189 -21.80 7.20 -2.06
N SER A 190 -21.60 8.08 -3.02
CA SER A 190 -22.09 7.92 -4.40
C SER A 190 -20.93 7.57 -5.32
N THR A 191 -21.19 6.75 -6.33
CA THR A 191 -20.19 6.42 -7.35
C THR A 191 -20.15 7.46 -8.47
N THR A 192 -21.17 8.31 -8.62
CA THR A 192 -21.31 9.24 -9.75
C THR A 192 -21.42 10.70 -9.34
N SER A 193 -21.89 11.02 -8.13
CA SER A 193 -22.10 12.39 -7.67
C SER A 193 -21.35 12.62 -6.36
N HIS A 194 -20.24 13.34 -6.43
CA HIS A 194 -19.29 13.51 -5.35
C HIS A 194 -19.45 14.90 -4.73
N THR A 195 -19.82 14.96 -3.45
CA THR A 195 -20.13 16.22 -2.77
C THR A 195 -19.07 16.59 -1.73
N PHE A 196 -18.84 17.88 -1.53
CA PHE A 196 -17.78 18.43 -0.69
C PHE A 196 -18.33 19.47 0.30
N TYR A 197 -17.98 19.36 1.60
CA TYR A 197 -18.33 20.39 2.58
C TYR A 197 -17.46 21.64 2.44
N ILE A 198 -16.19 21.43 2.09
CA ILE A 198 -15.30 22.52 1.71
C ILE A 198 -15.41 22.62 0.19
N HIS A 199 -16.10 23.64 -0.30
CA HIS A 199 -16.33 23.79 -1.73
C HIS A 199 -15.02 24.13 -2.46
N PHE A 200 -14.98 23.84 -3.75
CA PHE A 200 -14.01 24.45 -4.65
C PHE A 200 -14.32 25.96 -4.80
N PRO A 201 -13.31 26.84 -4.83
CA PRO A 201 -13.51 28.28 -4.82
C PRO A 201 -14.08 28.83 -6.13
N TYR A 202 -13.89 28.13 -7.25
CA TYR A 202 -14.44 28.50 -8.56
C TYR A 202 -15.49 27.50 -9.01
N ALA A 203 -16.39 27.94 -9.90
CA ALA A 203 -17.32 27.05 -10.56
C ALA A 203 -16.56 25.89 -11.26
N ILE A 204 -17.13 24.70 -11.19
CA ILE A 204 -16.60 23.50 -11.83
C ILE A 204 -17.28 23.37 -13.19
N ALA A 205 -16.51 23.40 -14.26
CA ALA A 205 -17.03 23.31 -15.62
C ALA A 205 -17.22 21.85 -16.06
N VAL A 206 -18.08 21.63 -17.04
CA VAL A 206 -18.12 20.34 -17.76
C VAL A 206 -16.80 20.18 -18.51
N GLY A 207 -16.17 19.02 -18.39
CA GLY A 207 -14.86 18.73 -19.00
C GLY A 207 -13.67 18.92 -18.07
N ASP A 208 -13.84 19.57 -16.91
CA ASP A 208 -12.80 19.61 -15.88
C ASP A 208 -12.51 18.18 -15.38
N THR A 209 -11.24 17.87 -15.15
CA THR A 209 -10.81 16.52 -14.82
C THR A 209 -10.27 16.43 -13.41
N PHE A 210 -10.55 15.30 -12.77
CA PHE A 210 -10.21 15.06 -11.38
C PHE A 210 -9.68 13.65 -11.16
N VAL A 211 -8.82 13.48 -10.17
CA VAL A 211 -8.30 12.17 -9.75
C VAL A 211 -8.71 11.93 -8.30
N PRO A 212 -9.50 10.89 -8.01
CA PRO A 212 -9.78 10.47 -6.65
C PRO A 212 -8.74 9.47 -6.14
N VAL A 213 -8.51 9.45 -4.83
CA VAL A 213 -7.91 8.32 -4.11
C VAL A 213 -8.73 8.08 -2.85
N PHE A 214 -8.95 6.82 -2.47
CA PHE A 214 -9.72 6.46 -1.28
C PHE A 214 -8.82 6.49 -0.04
N LEU A 215 -8.18 7.63 0.14
CA LEU A 215 -7.41 8.04 1.31
C LEU A 215 -7.72 9.51 1.61
N ARG A 216 -7.46 9.93 2.85
CA ARG A 216 -7.40 11.35 3.21
C ARG A 216 -6.28 11.61 4.19
N VAL A 217 -5.78 12.85 4.24
CA VAL A 217 -4.85 13.28 5.28
C VAL A 217 -5.53 13.15 6.66
N GLY A 218 -4.78 12.64 7.63
CA GLY A 218 -5.26 12.22 8.95
C GLY A 218 -5.56 10.72 9.01
N THR A 219 -6.23 10.29 10.08
CA THR A 219 -6.63 8.90 10.26
C THR A 219 -7.72 8.53 9.25
N CYS A 220 -7.43 7.52 8.44
CA CYS A 220 -8.27 7.09 7.33
C CYS A 220 -8.12 5.59 7.07
N LEU A 221 -9.00 5.09 6.21
CA LEU A 221 -9.02 3.70 5.78
C LEU A 221 -8.25 3.61 4.47
N GLY A 222 -7.25 2.73 4.39
CA GLY A 222 -6.49 2.45 3.19
C GLY A 222 -6.47 0.96 2.87
N GLN A 223 -6.04 0.62 1.67
CA GLN A 223 -5.86 -0.77 1.28
C GLN A 223 -4.66 -0.87 0.36
N PHE A 224 -4.00 -2.03 0.39
CA PHE A 224 -2.89 -2.33 -0.48
C PHE A 224 -3.30 -3.40 -1.48
N ASP A 225 -2.49 -3.57 -2.52
CA ASP A 225 -2.66 -4.69 -3.43
C ASP A 225 -2.45 -6.03 -2.72
N ALA A 226 -2.79 -7.12 -3.42
CA ALA A 226 -2.66 -8.47 -2.88
C ALA A 226 -1.24 -8.76 -2.39
N GLU A 227 -0.22 -8.22 -3.04
CA GLU A 227 1.18 -8.38 -2.61
C GLU A 227 1.63 -7.28 -1.65
N SER A 228 0.86 -6.24 -1.37
CA SER A 228 1.28 -5.10 -0.52
C SER A 228 2.57 -4.42 -0.99
N THR A 229 2.65 -4.17 -2.28
CA THR A 229 3.70 -3.44 -3.00
C THR A 229 3.29 -2.01 -3.38
N PHE A 230 1.99 -1.69 -3.37
CA PHE A 230 1.46 -0.35 -3.58
C PHE A 230 0.12 -0.10 -2.87
N ILE A 231 -0.30 1.16 -2.84
CA ILE A 231 -1.61 1.58 -2.31
C ILE A 231 -2.64 1.53 -3.43
N GLU A 232 -3.74 0.84 -3.19
CA GLU A 232 -4.85 0.79 -4.15
C GLU A 232 -5.58 2.14 -4.23
N GLN A 233 -5.82 2.64 -5.44
CA GLN A 233 -6.46 3.93 -5.66
C GLN A 233 -7.93 3.95 -5.19
N GLN A 234 -8.70 2.92 -5.55
CA GLN A 234 -10.14 2.82 -5.30
C GLN A 234 -10.55 1.45 -4.75
N PRO A 235 -9.98 1.02 -3.60
CA PRO A 235 -10.34 -0.23 -2.94
C PRO A 235 -11.75 -0.19 -2.35
N ALA A 236 -12.28 -1.38 -2.03
CA ALA A 236 -13.52 -1.55 -1.27
C ALA A 236 -13.29 -1.34 0.25
N THR A 237 -12.85 -0.14 0.64
CA THR A 237 -12.51 0.21 2.05
C THR A 237 -13.70 0.28 3.00
N GLY A 238 -14.93 0.11 2.52
CA GLY A 238 -16.11 -0.09 3.38
C GLY A 238 -16.21 -1.50 3.98
N THR A 239 -15.32 -2.43 3.57
CA THR A 239 -15.37 -3.83 4.00
C THR A 239 -14.00 -4.35 4.43
N ASN A 240 -12.96 -4.00 3.66
CA ASN A 240 -11.61 -4.51 3.83
C ASN A 240 -10.62 -3.36 3.78
N ASP A 241 -9.96 -3.07 4.90
CA ASP A 241 -9.07 -1.92 5.03
C ASP A 241 -8.06 -2.06 6.16
N TYR A 242 -6.97 -1.31 6.04
CA TYR A 242 -6.05 -0.96 7.10
C TYR A 242 -6.37 0.43 7.64
N SER A 243 -6.22 0.61 8.95
CA SER A 243 -6.25 1.93 9.57
C SER A 243 -4.89 2.60 9.45
N LEU A 244 -4.83 3.72 8.73
CA LEU A 244 -3.61 4.47 8.42
C LEU A 244 -3.73 5.92 8.92
N ASP A 245 -2.61 6.48 9.37
CA ASP A 245 -2.48 7.92 9.56
C ASP A 245 -1.69 8.49 8.38
N VAL A 246 -2.41 9.12 7.44
CA VAL A 246 -1.81 9.69 6.23
C VAL A 246 -1.36 11.12 6.52
N LEU A 247 -0.11 11.41 6.16
CA LEU A 247 0.56 12.70 6.38
C LEU A 247 0.56 13.56 5.12
N GLU A 248 0.66 12.93 3.95
CA GLU A 248 0.68 13.60 2.65
C GLU A 248 0.04 12.72 1.58
N ILE A 249 -0.64 13.36 0.62
CA ILE A 249 -1.09 12.72 -0.62
C ILE A 249 -0.67 13.63 -1.77
N ASN A 250 -0.03 13.05 -2.78
CA ASN A 250 0.30 13.74 -4.03
C ASN A 250 -0.38 13.03 -5.19
N LEU A 251 -1.31 13.74 -5.85
CA LEU A 251 -2.04 13.28 -7.02
C LEU A 251 -1.82 14.20 -8.21
N GLU A 252 -0.67 14.88 -8.31
CA GLU A 252 -0.47 15.95 -9.31
C GLU A 252 -0.08 15.41 -10.70
N LYS A 253 0.70 14.33 -10.73
CA LYS A 253 1.30 13.78 -11.96
C LYS A 253 0.95 12.30 -12.14
N ALA A 254 0.52 11.96 -13.36
CA ALA A 254 0.04 10.63 -13.70
C ALA A 254 1.17 9.61 -13.66
N GLY A 255 0.99 8.52 -12.93
CA GLY A 255 1.98 7.45 -12.74
C GLY A 255 3.04 7.78 -11.68
N GLU A 256 2.94 8.94 -11.04
CA GLU A 256 3.84 9.38 -9.96
C GLU A 256 3.07 9.71 -8.67
N GLU A 257 1.81 9.27 -8.59
CA GLU A 257 1.00 9.45 -7.39
C GLU A 257 1.56 8.67 -6.20
N TYR A 258 1.54 9.29 -5.03
CA TYR A 258 2.01 8.66 -3.79
C TYR A 258 1.26 9.17 -2.57
N ALA A 259 1.34 8.40 -1.48
CA ALA A 259 1.02 8.86 -0.14
C ALA A 259 2.20 8.67 0.80
N ILE A 260 2.28 9.54 1.80
CA ILE A 260 3.15 9.38 2.96
C ILE A 260 2.24 9.08 4.14
N PHE A 261 2.51 7.99 4.84
CA PHE A 261 1.64 7.51 5.92
C PHE A 261 2.43 6.74 6.96
N LYS A 262 1.80 6.50 8.09
CA LYS A 262 2.18 5.47 9.05
C LYS A 262 0.98 4.58 9.32
N PHE A 263 1.24 3.34 9.74
CA PHE A 263 0.17 2.52 10.28
C PHE A 263 -0.33 3.12 11.59
N ASN A 264 -1.65 3.10 11.79
CA ASN A 264 -2.21 3.46 13.08
C ASN A 264 -1.67 2.51 14.16
N ALA A 265 -1.51 2.99 15.40
CA ALA A 265 -0.93 2.20 16.48
C ALA A 265 -1.71 0.90 16.76
N ASP A 266 -3.02 0.90 16.56
CA ASP A 266 -3.88 -0.27 16.72
C ASP A 266 -3.51 -1.40 15.76
N GLN A 267 -2.88 -1.06 14.62
CA GLN A 267 -2.40 -2.06 13.66
C GLN A 267 -1.28 -2.94 14.25
N PHE A 268 -0.57 -2.49 15.28
CA PHE A 268 0.47 -3.27 15.94
C PHE A 268 -0.03 -4.07 17.16
N GLY A 269 -1.31 -3.90 17.54
CA GLY A 269 -1.95 -4.70 18.58
C GLY A 269 -2.41 -6.07 18.07
N ALA A 270 -1.95 -7.16 18.69
CA ALA A 270 -2.29 -8.53 18.29
C ALA A 270 -3.75 -8.95 18.61
N MET A 271 -4.45 -8.19 19.48
CA MET A 271 -5.86 -8.42 19.81
C MET A 271 -6.69 -7.22 19.31
N ARG A 272 -7.19 -7.31 18.09
CA ARG A 272 -8.22 -6.38 17.60
C ARG A 272 -9.59 -6.98 17.86
N ALA A 273 -10.45 -6.19 18.51
CA ALA A 273 -11.84 -6.55 18.79
C ALA A 273 -12.70 -6.39 17.54
#